data_AF-A0AAP8TTV0-F1
#
_entry.id   AF-A0AAP8TTV0-F1
#
_cell.length_a   1.000
_cell.length_b   1.000
_cell.length_c   1.000
_cell.angle_alpha   90.00
_cell.angle_beta   90.00
_cell.angle_gamma   90.00
#
_symmetry.space_group_name_H-M   'P 1'
#
loop_
_entity.id
_entity.type
_entity.pdbx_description
1 polymer ?
#
loop_
_entity_poly.entity_id
_entity_poly.type
_entity_poly.pdbx_seq_one_letter_code
_entity_poly.pdbx_strand_id
1 'polypeptide(L)' 'MKYIMVFVWAVLLLEMVGFVLNSLNGGGPLNLVVPVVMAVVFTIFVGLFDLAIKAKSGSYNK' A
#
# COMPACT_ATOMS: atom_id res chain seq x y z
N MET A 1 14.66 3.71 -1.76
CA MET A 1 13.99 4.84 -1.09
C MET A 1 12.52 4.98 -1.50
N LYS A 2 12.20 5.08 -2.80
CA LYS A 2 10.81 5.18 -3.31
C LYS A 2 9.82 4.20 -2.66
N TYR A 3 10.12 2.90 -2.71
CA TYR A 3 9.19 1.86 -2.23
C TYR A 3 9.06 1.81 -0.71
N ILE A 4 10.09 2.24 0.03
CA ILE A 4 10.03 2.36 1.50
C ILE A 4 9.04 3.46 1.88
N MET A 5 9.08 4.59 1.17
CA MET A 5 8.12 5.68 1.40
C MET A 5 6.69 5.26 1.02
N VAL A 6 6.51 4.53 -0.09
CA VAL A 6 5.21 3.92 -0.45
C VAL A 6 4.70 3.02 0.67
N PHE A 7 5.55 2.17 1.24
CA PHE A 7 5.17 1.30 2.34
C PHE A 7 4.73 2.08 3.58
N VAL A 8 5.51 3.06 4.02
CA VAL A 8 5.18 3.89 5.19
C VAL A 8 3.83 4.60 5.00
N TRP A 9 3.60 5.19 3.83
CA TRP A 9 2.33 5.85 3.52
C TRP A 9 1.17 4.85 3.41
N ALA A 10 1.40 3.68 2.84
CA ALA A 10 0.38 2.64 2.74
C ALA A 10 -0.05 2.15 4.12
N VAL A 11 0.90 1.91 5.04
CA VAL A 11 0.59 1.54 6.43
C VAL A 11 -0.25 2.62 7.09
N LEU A 12 0.19 3.88 7.02
CA LEU A 12 -0.51 5.00 7.65
C LEU A 12 -1.95 5.13 7.14
N LEU A 13 -2.15 5.07 5.82
CA LEU A 13 -3.48 5.20 5.21
C LEU A 13 -4.38 4.00 5.55
N LEU A 14 -3.84 2.78 5.50
CA LEU A 14 -4.62 1.58 5.80
C LEU A 14 -5.01 1.49 7.28
N GLU A 15 -4.15 1.94 8.18
CA GLU A 15 -4.48 2.08 9.61
C GLU A 15 -5.59 3.11 9.83
N MET A 16 -5.55 4.25 9.14
CA MET A 16 -6.59 5.27 9.24
C MET A 16 -7.93 4.78 8.68
N VAL A 17 -7.92 4.07 7.55
CA VAL A 17 -9.14 3.45 6.99
C VAL A 17 -9.67 2.38 7.93
N GLY A 18 -8.79 1.54 8.49
CA GLY A 18 -9.14 0.53 9.50
C GLY A 18 -9.76 1.15 10.75
N PHE A 19 -9.19 2.25 11.23
CA PHE A 19 -9.71 3.04 12.35
C PHE A 19 -11.10 3.61 12.06
N VAL A 20 -11.30 4.21 10.88
CA VAL A 20 -12.60 4.77 10.49
C VAL A 20 -13.65 3.66 10.41
N LEU A 21 -13.34 2.54 9.75
CA LEU A 21 -14.26 1.41 9.64
C LEU A 21 -14.60 0.79 10.99
N ASN A 22 -13.60 0.64 11.87
CA ASN A 22 -13.81 0.15 13.24
C ASN A 22 -14.71 1.10 14.04
N SER A 23 -14.50 2.42 13.89
CA SER A 23 -15.31 3.44 14.55
C SER A 23 -16.76 3.43 14.06
N LEU A 24 -16.98 3.24 12.75
CA LEU A 24 -18.33 3.11 12.18
C LEU A 24 -19.05 1.83 12.63
N ASN A 25 -18.30 0.76 12.91
CA ASN A 25 -18.84 -0.52 13.37
C ASN A 25 -19.05 -0.58 14.90
N GLY A 26 -19.15 0.58 15.57
CA GLY A 26 -19.45 0.66 17.00
C GLY A 26 -18.23 0.73 17.92
N GLY A 27 -17.00 0.78 17.37
CA GLY A 27 -15.76 0.99 18.12
C GLY A 27 -15.37 -0.20 18.99
N GLY A 28 -14.34 -0.93 18.55
CA GLY A 28 -13.77 -2.07 19.26
C GLY A 28 -12.25 -2.12 19.15
N PRO A 29 -11.61 -3.21 19.60
CA PRO A 29 -10.16 -3.35 19.48
C PRO A 29 -9.72 -3.20 18.02
N LEU A 30 -8.70 -2.36 17.78
CA LEU A 30 -8.14 -2.21 16.44
C LEU A 30 -7.30 -3.42 16.05
N ASN A 31 -7.50 -3.88 14.81
CA ASN A 31 -6.64 -4.89 14.20
C ASN A 31 -5.49 -4.19 13.48
N LEU A 32 -4.31 -4.17 14.11
CA LEU A 32 -3.08 -3.56 13.58
C LEU A 32 -2.32 -4.48 12.62
N VAL A 33 -2.70 -5.76 12.54
CA VAL A 33 -1.97 -6.75 11.71
C VAL A 33 -2.44 -6.68 10.25
N VAL A 34 -3.76 -6.61 10.05
CA VAL A 34 -4.36 -6.58 8.71
C VAL A 34 -3.87 -5.39 7.87
N PRO A 35 -3.85 -4.14 8.39
CA PRO A 35 -3.36 -2.97 7.65
C PRO A 35 -1.89 -3.11 7.23
N VAL A 36 -1.04 -3.63 8.12
CA VAL A 36 0.39 -3.81 7.84
C VAL A 36 0.62 -4.87 6.76
N VAL A 37 -0.06 -6.01 6.84
CA VAL A 37 0.03 -7.06 5.80
C VAL A 37 -0.45 -6.54 4.45
N MET A 38 -1.57 -5.81 4.43
CA MET A 38 -2.09 -5.19 3.21
C MET A 38 -1.12 -4.14 2.64
N ALA A 39 -0.44 -3.36 3.48
CA ALA A 39 0.56 -2.39 3.03
C ALA A 39 1.77 -3.05 2.36
N VAL A 40 2.22 -4.21 2.87
CA VAL A 40 3.29 -5.00 2.24
C VAL A 40 2.86 -5.44 0.84
N VAL A 41 1.68 -6.05 0.72
CA VAL A 41 1.12 -6.51 -0.57
C VAL A 41 0.96 -5.36 -1.55
N PHE A 42 0.41 -4.23 -1.09
CA PHE A 42 0.24 -3.03 -1.91
C PHE A 42 1.58 -2.48 -2.42
N THR A 43 2.60 -2.46 -1.58
CA THR A 43 3.94 -1.99 -1.96
C THR A 43 4.57 -2.87 -3.03
N ILE A 44 4.40 -4.20 -2.92
CA ILE A 44 4.85 -5.15 -3.94
C ILE A 44 4.11 -4.88 -5.26
N PHE A 45 2.80 -4.69 -5.22
CA PHE A 45 2.00 -4.34 -6.40
C PHE A 45 2.52 -3.07 -7.09
N VAL A 46 2.76 -1.99 -6.33
CA VAL A 46 3.31 -0.74 -6.86
C VAL A 46 4.70 -0.96 -7.49
N GLY A 47 5.55 -1.78 -6.87
CA GLY A 47 6.86 -2.13 -7.42
C GLY A 47 6.78 -2.86 -8.76
N LEU A 48 5.86 -3.83 -8.87
CA LEU A 48 5.63 -4.56 -10.12
C LEU A 48 5.05 -3.65 -11.21
N PHE A 49 4.12 -2.76 -10.87
CA PHE A 49 3.56 -1.78 -11.80
C PHE A 49 4.62 -0.80 -12.31
N ASP A 50 5.50 -0.31 -11.44
CA ASP A 50 6.59 0.56 -11.86
C ASP A 50 7.54 -0.14 -12.84
N LEU A 51 7.86 -1.41 -12.58
CA LEU A 51 8.68 -2.22 -13.48
C LEU A 51 7.98 -2.44 -14.83
N ALA A 52 6.69 -2.76 -14.82
CA ALA A 52 5.90 -2.96 -16.03
C ALA A 52 5.82 -1.68 -16.89
N ILE A 53 5.64 -0.51 -16.27
CA ILE A 53 5.61 0.78 -16.97
C ILE A 53 7.00 1.09 -17.58
N LYS A 54 8.08 0.90 -16.82
CA LYS A 54 9.46 1.08 -17.32
C LYS A 54 9.79 0.13 -18.48
N ALA A 55 9.37 -1.13 -18.39
CA ALA A 55 9.58 -2.11 -19.46
C ALA A 55 8.92 -1.67 -20.77
N LYS A 56 7.72 -1.07 -20.70
CA LYS A 56 7.03 -0.52 -21.87
C LYS A 56 7.72 0.71 -22.44
N SER A 57 8.18 1.65 -21.61
CA SER A 57 8.79 2.90 -22.09
C SER A 57 10.19 2.70 -22.69
N GLY A 58 10.95 1.72 -22.20
CA GLY A 58 12.27 1.36 -22.75
C GLY A 58 12.21 0.70 -24.14
N SER A 59 11.04 0.19 -24.54
CA SER A 59 10.82 -0.41 -25.86
C SER A 59 10.49 0.60 -26.96
N TYR A 60 10.15 1.85 -26.63
CA TYR A 60 9.81 2.91 -27.60
C TYR A 60 11.03 3.73 -28.04
N ASN A 61 12.22 3.44 -27.52
CA ASN A 61 13.46 4.16 -27.83
C ASN A 61 14.52 3.24 -28.46
N LYS A 62 14.06 2.16 -29.12
CA LYS A 62 14.87 1.30 -30.00
C LYS A 62 14.29 1.32 -31.39
#